data_AF-A0A9X6QUM3-F1
#
_entry.id   AF-A0A9X6QUM3-F1
#
_cell.length_a   1.000
_cell.length_b   1.000
_cell.length_c   1.000
_cell.angle_alpha   90.00
_cell.angle_beta   90.00
_cell.angle_gamma   90.00
#
_symmetry.space_group_name_H-M   'P 1'
#
loop_
_entity.id
_entity.type
_entity.pdbx_description
1 polymer ?
#
loop_
_entity_poly.entity_id
_entity_poly.type
_entity_poly.pdbx_seq_one_letter_code
_entity_poly.pdbx_strand_id
1 'polypeptide(L)'
;MIIVLQIILPIIFAVYLFTLYRNTTIGKAAFLLAIIIGIFGLENIFQYASLTDHAIYPYWGSLKAVVIVLSVVFLFKKGGLTGKY
;
A
#
# COMPACT_ATOMS: atom_id res chain seq x y z
N MET A 1 -22.36 -0.42 -3.08
CA MET A 1 -21.78 -1.60 -3.79
C MET A 1 -20.49 -1.28 -4.55
N ILE A 2 -20.30 -0.10 -5.16
CA ILE A 2 -19.04 0.27 -5.85
C ILE A 2 -17.85 0.46 -4.89
N ILE A 3 -18.07 1.09 -3.73
CA ILE A 3 -16.99 1.43 -2.79
C ILE A 3 -16.33 0.18 -2.20
N VAL A 4 -17.11 -0.86 -1.88
CA VAL A 4 -16.59 -2.13 -1.37
C VAL A 4 -15.66 -2.82 -2.38
N LEU A 5 -16.03 -2.79 -3.67
CA LEU A 5 -15.18 -3.31 -4.74
C LEU A 5 -13.89 -2.49 -4.90
N GLN A 6 -14.00 -1.16 -4.79
CA GLN A 6 -12.86 -0.23 -4.79
C GLN A 6 -11.93 -0.40 -3.57
N ILE A 7 -12.37 -1.09 -2.52
CA ILE A 7 -11.52 -1.46 -1.37
C ILE A 7 -10.88 -2.83 -1.60
N ILE A 8 -11.69 -3.84 -1.91
CA ILE A 8 -11.24 -5.24 -1.98
C ILE A 8 -10.23 -5.43 -3.12
N LEU A 9 -10.53 -4.89 -4.29
CA LEU A 9 -9.70 -5.08 -5.49
C LEU A 9 -8.26 -4.56 -5.30
N PRO A 10 -8.01 -3.31 -4.88
CA PRO A 10 -6.65 -2.85 -4.63
C PRO A 10 -5.94 -3.61 -3.51
N ILE A 11 -6.64 -4.06 -2.45
CA ILE A 11 -6.00 -4.87 -1.40
C ILE A 11 -5.48 -6.18 -1.97
N ILE A 12 -6.27 -6.88 -2.79
CA ILE A 12 -5.86 -8.13 -3.45
C ILE A 12 -4.65 -7.88 -4.37
N PHE A 13 -4.69 -6.82 -5.19
CA PHE A 13 -3.58 -6.47 -6.07
C PHE A 13 -2.30 -6.11 -5.30
N ALA A 14 -2.41 -5.37 -4.20
CA ALA A 14 -1.27 -5.01 -3.35
C ALA A 14 -0.61 -6.26 -2.75
N VAL A 15 -1.39 -7.19 -2.22
CA VAL A 15 -0.87 -8.45 -1.66
C VAL A 15 -0.24 -9.33 -2.75
N TYR A 16 -0.86 -9.42 -3.92
CA TYR A 16 -0.33 -10.17 -5.05
C TYR A 16 1.01 -9.60 -5.52
N LEU A 17 1.09 -8.29 -5.74
CA LEU A 17 2.33 -7.62 -6.17
C LEU A 17 3.43 -7.69 -5.11
N PHE A 18 3.08 -7.65 -3.83
CA PHE A 18 4.03 -7.86 -2.75
C PHE A 18 4.59 -9.30 -2.74
N THR A 19 3.74 -10.28 -2.97
CA THR A 19 4.15 -11.69 -3.12
C THR A 19 5.06 -11.87 -4.33
N LEU A 20 4.72 -11.20 -5.44
CA LEU A 20 5.50 -11.21 -6.68
C LEU A 20 6.86 -10.52 -6.50
N TYR A 21 6.92 -9.42 -5.73
CA TYR A 21 8.17 -8.79 -5.31
C TYR A 21 9.07 -9.76 -4.54
N ARG A 22 8.52 -10.55 -3.62
CA ARG A 22 9.28 -11.53 -2.83
C ARG A 22 9.79 -12.72 -3.64
N ASN A 23 9.06 -13.13 -4.66
CA ASN A 23 9.30 -14.39 -5.38
C ASN A 23 9.94 -14.22 -6.78
N THR A 24 10.10 -13.00 -7.28
CA THR A 24 10.62 -12.74 -8.63
C THR A 24 11.71 -11.67 -8.64
N THR A 25 12.51 -11.65 -9.71
CA THR A 25 13.59 -10.66 -9.93
C THR A 25 13.08 -9.24 -10.24
N ILE A 26 11.76 -9.05 -10.39
CA ILE A 26 11.15 -7.74 -10.70
C ILE A 26 11.34 -6.75 -9.53
N GLY A 27 11.57 -7.25 -8.31
CA GLY A 27 12.51 -6.74 -7.29
C GLY A 27 12.28 -5.36 -6.65
N LYS A 28 11.80 -4.34 -7.36
CA LYS A 28 11.58 -2.98 -6.80
C LYS A 28 10.35 -2.29 -7.39
N ALA A 29 10.11 -2.47 -8.69
CA ALA A 29 8.94 -1.90 -9.37
C ALA A 29 7.62 -2.51 -8.87
N ALA A 30 7.58 -3.84 -8.68
CA ALA A 30 6.41 -4.53 -8.14
C ALA A 30 6.10 -4.09 -6.69
N PHE A 31 7.13 -3.82 -5.89
CA PHE A 31 6.95 -3.33 -4.52
C PHE A 31 6.38 -1.91 -4.48
N LEU A 32 6.91 -0.99 -5.30
CA LEU A 32 6.35 0.36 -5.42
C LEU A 32 4.89 0.34 -5.85
N LEU A 33 4.55 -0.47 -6.85
CA LEU A 33 3.16 -0.63 -7.30
C LEU A 33 2.27 -1.21 -6.20
N ALA A 34 2.75 -2.19 -5.43
CA ALA A 34 2.01 -2.74 -4.29
C ALA A 34 1.67 -1.67 -3.26
N ILE A 35 2.60 -0.76 -2.96
CA ILE A 35 2.40 0.32 -2.00
C ILE A 35 1.41 1.36 -2.51
N ILE A 36 1.55 1.81 -3.75
CA ILE A 36 0.64 2.79 -4.36
C ILE A 36 -0.79 2.24 -4.36
N ILE A 37 -0.97 0.99 -4.77
CA ILE A 37 -2.27 0.34 -4.80
C ILE A 37 -2.81 0.10 -3.37
N GLY A 38 -1.95 -0.26 -2.42
CA GLY A 38 -2.33 -0.40 -1.02
C GLY A 38 -2.84 0.91 -0.39
N ILE A 39 -2.16 2.04 -0.67
CA ILE A 39 -2.60 3.37 -0.24
C ILE A 39 -3.97 3.71 -0.83
N PHE A 40 -4.20 3.39 -2.10
CA PHE A 40 -5.48 3.60 -2.76
C PHE A 40 -6.61 2.78 -2.11
N GLY A 41 -6.36 1.52 -1.77
CA GLY A 41 -7.33 0.68 -1.05
C GLY A 41 -7.68 1.21 0.34
N LEU A 42 -6.67 1.66 1.10
CA LEU A 42 -6.88 2.31 2.41
C LEU A 42 -7.65 3.62 2.29
N GLU A 43 -7.40 4.44 1.26
CA GLU A 43 -8.14 5.67 1.02
C GLU A 43 -9.63 5.42 0.81
N ASN A 44 -9.97 4.38 0.05
CA ASN A 44 -11.36 3.98 -0.15
C ASN A 44 -12.00 3.46 1.16
N ILE A 45 -11.23 2.85 2.07
CA ILE A 45 -11.72 2.47 3.41
C ILE A 45 -12.05 3.71 4.24
N PHE A 46 -11.17 4.71 4.28
CA PHE A 46 -11.42 5.93 5.03
C PHE A 46 -12.57 6.74 4.45
N GLN A 47 -12.71 6.77 3.13
CA GLN A 47 -13.85 7.39 2.48
C GLN A 47 -15.16 6.64 2.81
N TYR A 48 -15.13 5.30 2.82
CA TYR A 48 -16.28 4.49 3.23
C TYR A 48 -16.68 4.74 4.70
N ALA A 49 -15.71 4.81 5.61
CA ALA A 49 -15.93 5.10 7.02
C ALA A 49 -16.45 6.53 7.24
N SER A 50 -15.94 7.51 6.49
CA SER A 50 -16.44 8.88 6.55
C SER A 50 -17.89 9.01 6.05
N LEU A 51 -18.29 8.19 5.07
CA LEU A 51 -19.65 8.18 4.52
C LEU A 51 -20.64 7.41 5.40
N THR A 52 -20.17 6.40 6.14
CA THR A 52 -21.03 5.49 6.90
C THR A 52 -21.13 5.87 8.38
N ASP A 53 -20.00 6.21 8.99
CA ASP A 53 -19.88 6.48 10.44
C ASP A 53 -19.61 7.96 10.75
N HIS A 54 -19.59 8.84 9.74
CA HIS A 54 -19.15 10.24 9.86
C HIS A 54 -17.78 10.41 10.54
N ALA A 55 -16.97 9.35 10.54
CA ALA A 55 -15.66 9.34 11.15
C ALA A 55 -14.64 9.93 10.18
N ILE A 56 -14.11 11.11 10.53
CA ILE A 56 -13.04 11.77 9.78
C ILE A 56 -11.72 11.39 10.43
N TYR A 57 -10.79 10.85 9.63
CA TYR A 57 -9.41 10.58 10.05
C TYR A 57 -8.50 11.74 9.64
N PRO A 58 -8.32 12.78 10.49
CA PRO A 58 -7.58 13.99 10.12
C PRO A 58 -6.11 13.72 9.80
N TYR A 59 -5.54 12.65 10.36
CA TYR A 59 -4.13 12.28 10.17
C TYR A 59 -3.89 11.36 8.97
N TRP A 60 -4.92 11.02 8.18
CA TRP A 60 -4.76 10.09 7.05
C TRP A 60 -3.72 10.57 6.04
N GLY A 61 -3.70 11.86 5.70
CA GLY A 61 -2.68 12.43 4.81
C GLY A 61 -1.26 12.29 5.36
N SER A 62 -1.09 12.42 6.68
CA SER A 62 0.21 12.22 7.34
C SER A 62 0.62 10.74 7.35
N LEU A 63 -0.33 9.83 7.60
CA LEU A 63 -0.08 8.39 7.55
C LEU A 63 0.36 7.94 6.14
N LYS A 64 -0.27 8.45 5.08
CA LYS A 64 0.18 8.21 3.69
C LYS A 64 1.64 8.63 3.49
N ALA A 65 2.01 9.82 3.94
CA ALA A 65 3.38 10.32 3.82
C ALA A 65 4.38 9.42 4.55
N VAL A 66 4.07 9.00 5.78
CA VAL A 66 4.90 8.07 6.56
C VAL A 66 5.06 6.74 5.84
N VAL A 67 3.98 6.16 5.30
CA VAL A 67 4.02 4.89 4.56
C VAL A 67 4.91 5.00 3.32
N ILE A 68 4.83 6.11 2.58
CA ILE A 68 5.68 6.36 1.39
C ILE A 68 7.14 6.49 1.81
N VAL A 69 7.45 7.28 2.83
CA VAL A 69 8.83 7.49 3.31
C VAL A 69 9.44 6.17 3.79
N LEU A 70 8.72 5.40 4.63
CA LEU A 70 9.17 4.09 5.09
C LEU A 70 9.43 3.15 3.92
N SER A 71 8.53 3.14 2.94
CA SER A 71 8.66 2.30 1.75
C SER A 71 9.89 2.63 0.90
N VAL A 72 10.15 3.93 0.68
CA VAL A 72 11.35 4.41 -0.03
C VAL A 72 12.61 4.06 0.76
N VAL A 73 12.65 4.39 2.05
CA VAL A 73 13.78 4.01 2.92
C VAL A 73 14.03 2.50 2.87
N PHE A 74 12.97 1.70 2.88
CA PHE A 74 13.07 0.25 2.80
C PHE A 74 13.62 -0.27 1.46
N LEU A 75 13.26 0.34 0.33
CA LEU A 75 13.78 0.02 -1.00
C LEU A 75 15.26 0.36 -1.19
N PHE A 76 15.70 1.46 -0.59
CA PHE A 76 17.06 2.00 -0.78
C PHE A 76 18.02 1.62 0.35
N LYS A 77 17.54 1.03 1.43
CA LYS A 77 18.40 0.45 2.47
C LYS A 77 19.23 -0.70 1.87
N LYS A 78 20.55 -0.53 1.88
CA LYS A 78 21.53 -1.52 1.41
C LYS A 78 21.39 -2.81 2.24
N GLY A 79 20.83 -3.87 1.65
CA GLY A 79 20.53 -5.13 2.36
C GLY A 79 19.08 -5.34 2.83
N GLY A 80 18.07 -4.78 2.14
CA GLY A 80 16.66 -5.11 2.37
C GLY A 80 16.33 -6.62 2.24
N LEU A 81 15.03 -6.99 2.30
CA LEU A 81 14.48 -8.37 2.42
C LEU A 81 15.04 -9.47 1.49
N THR A 82 15.85 -9.12 0.49
CA THR A 82 16.56 -10.06 -0.37
C THR A 82 17.90 -10.53 0.18
N GLY A 83 18.38 -10.00 1.32
CA GLY A 83 19.43 -10.62 2.13
C GLY A 83 20.63 -11.14 1.34
N LYS A 84 21.10 -10.38 0.35
CA LYS A 84 22.35 -10.68 -0.35
C LYS A 84 23.40 -9.65 0.03
N TYR A 85 24.02 -9.90 1.18
CA TYR A 85 25.46 -9.76 1.33
C TYR A 85 26.04 -11.18 1.24
#